data_AF-A0A1R1PF83-F1
#
_entry.id   AF-A0A1R1PF83-F1
#
_cell.length_a   1.000
_cell.length_b   1.000
_cell.length_c   1.000
_cell.angle_alpha   90.00
_cell.angle_beta   90.00
_cell.angle_gamma   90.00
#
_symmetry.space_group_name_H-M   'P 1'
#
loop_
_entity.id
_entity.type
_entity.pdbx_description
1 polymer ?
#
loop_
_entity_poly.entity_id
_entity_poly.type
_entity_poly.pdbx_seq_one_letter_code
_entity_poly.pdbx_strand_id
1 'polypeptide(L)'
;MDSRLNKNGEVVLFSERTRSQRNNADDCFEKWLQALKEACYVPKDPSKEQVSWQLRDRLLKAHLGIYTTWIAYFIVPVRIATDITLMLGSNLKRNGG
;
A
#
# COMPACT_ATOMS: atom_id res chain seq x y z
N MET A 1 -17.17 10.64 -2.68
CA MET A 1 -18.48 10.28 -3.27
C MET A 1 -19.32 9.75 -2.14
N ASP A 2 -20.32 10.49 -1.66
CA ASP A 2 -21.33 9.91 -0.79
C ASP A 2 -22.41 9.26 -1.66
N SER A 3 -22.10 8.09 -2.20
CA SER A 3 -23.08 7.23 -2.85
C SER A 3 -23.63 6.26 -1.80
N ARG A 4 -24.96 6.13 -1.75
CA ARG A 4 -25.64 5.19 -0.84
C ARG A 4 -26.42 4.17 -1.66
N LEU A 5 -26.18 2.89 -1.41
CA LEU A 5 -27.05 1.82 -1.91
C LEU A 5 -28.24 1.67 -0.95
N ASN A 6 -29.46 1.72 -1.46
CA ASN A 6 -30.63 1.46 -0.63
C ASN A 6 -30.94 -0.05 -0.54
N LYS A 7 -31.91 -0.43 0.31
CA LYS A 7 -32.31 -1.84 0.50
C LYS A 7 -32.90 -2.49 -0.76
N ASN A 8 -33.36 -1.67 -1.71
CA ASN A 8 -33.91 -2.11 -2.99
C ASN A 8 -32.82 -2.29 -4.06
N GLY A 9 -31.56 -1.98 -3.73
CA GLY A 9 -30.43 -2.07 -4.67
C GLY A 9 -30.27 -0.84 -5.56
N GLU A 10 -30.97 0.25 -5.29
CA GLU A 10 -30.86 1.49 -6.07
C GLU A 10 -29.69 2.34 -5.55
N VAL A 11 -28.95 2.93 -6.48
CA VAL A 11 -27.85 3.86 -6.19
C VAL A 11 -28.43 5.26 -6.05
N VAL A 12 -28.38 5.81 -4.84
CA VAL A 12 -28.82 7.18 -4.55
C VAL A 12 -27.60 8.10 -4.55
N LEU A 13 -27.61 9.09 -5.44
CA LEU A 13 -26.58 10.13 -5.57
C LEU A 13 -27.16 11.49 -5.20
N PHE A 14 -26.42 12.25 -4.41
CA PHE A 14 -26.82 13.60 -4.01
C PHE A 14 -25.70 14.62 -4.24
N SER A 15 -26.10 15.87 -4.47
CA SER A 15 -25.20 17.01 -4.58
C SER A 15 -25.85 18.26 -4.02
N GLU A 16 -25.12 18.93 -3.13
CA GLU A 16 -25.48 20.24 -2.55
C GLU A 16 -24.39 21.28 -2.83
N ARG A 17 -23.62 21.05 -3.91
CA ARG A 17 -22.41 21.82 -4.23
C ARG A 17 -22.70 23.27 -4.56
N THR A 18 -23.86 23.55 -5.15
CA THR A 18 -24.26 24.89 -5.56
C THR A 18 -25.64 25.24 -5.04
N ARG A 19 -25.99 26.52 -5.03
CA ARG A 19 -27.35 26.99 -4.71
C ARG A 19 -28.37 26.70 -5.82
N SER A 20 -27.92 26.32 -7.02
CA SER A 20 -28.76 26.03 -8.18
C SER A 20 -29.10 24.54 -8.24
N GLN A 21 -30.39 24.21 -8.25
CA GLN A 21 -30.84 22.82 -8.37
C GLN A 21 -30.41 22.18 -9.70
N ARG A 22 -30.38 22.98 -10.77
CA ARG A 22 -29.94 22.51 -12.10
C ARG A 22 -28.47 22.07 -12.07
N ASN A 23 -27.60 22.91 -11.53
CA ASN A 23 -26.17 22.61 -11.46
C ASN A 23 -25.89 21.42 -10.52
N ASN A 24 -26.70 21.27 -9.47
CA ASN A 24 -26.60 20.09 -8.59
C ASN A 24 -27.04 18.80 -9.30
N ALA A 25 -28.05 18.87 -10.16
CA ALA A 25 -28.46 17.73 -11.00
C ALA A 25 -27.37 17.35 -12.01
N ASP A 26 -26.76 18.35 -12.67
CA ASP A 26 -25.64 18.12 -13.61
C ASP A 26 -24.44 17.48 -12.90
N ASP A 27 -24.08 17.96 -11.69
CA ASP A 27 -23.01 17.39 -10.87
C ASP A 27 -23.33 15.94 -10.43
N CYS A 28 -24.58 15.63 -10.09
CA CYS A 28 -25.01 14.25 -9.85
C CYS A 28 -24.87 13.35 -11.09
N PHE A 29 -25.18 13.86 -12.27
CA PHE A 29 -25.04 13.12 -13.52
C PHE A 29 -23.58 12.86 -13.86
N GLU A 30 -22.71 13.85 -13.72
CA GLU A 30 -21.26 13.70 -13.90
C GLU A 30 -20.68 12.64 -12.96
N LYS A 31 -21.10 12.67 -11.69
CA LYS A 31 -20.71 11.68 -10.69
C LYS A 31 -21.13 10.26 -11.07
N TRP A 32 -22.36 10.10 -11.55
CA TRP A 32 -22.86 8.81 -12.05
C TRP A 32 -22.05 8.31 -13.25
N LEU A 33 -21.79 9.19 -14.21
CA LEU A 33 -21.03 8.85 -15.41
C LEU A 33 -19.59 8.46 -15.08
N GLN A 34 -18.96 9.11 -14.10
CA GLN A 34 -17.64 8.75 -13.61
C GLN A 34 -17.64 7.35 -12.98
N ALA A 35 -18.60 7.06 -12.09
CA ALA A 35 -18.73 5.75 -11.49
C ALA A 35 -18.96 4.65 -12.54
N LEU A 36 -19.75 4.93 -13.57
CA LEU A 36 -19.96 4.00 -14.69
C LEU A 36 -18.66 3.77 -15.47
N LYS A 37 -17.88 4.81 -15.76
CA LYS A 37 -16.60 4.69 -16.47
C LYS A 37 -15.59 3.87 -15.67
N GLU A 38 -15.54 4.05 -14.35
CA GLU A 38 -14.68 3.29 -13.45
C GLU A 38 -15.11 1.82 -13.39
N ALA A 39 -16.41 1.54 -13.29
CA ALA A 39 -16.94 0.18 -13.28
C ALA A 39 -16.74 -0.55 -14.62
N CYS A 40 -16.85 0.17 -15.73
CA CYS A 40 -16.62 -0.36 -17.08
C CYS A 40 -15.14 -0.36 -17.47
N TYR A 41 -14.25 0.16 -16.64
CA TYR A 41 -12.83 0.19 -16.93
C TYR A 41 -12.26 -1.23 -16.89
N VAL A 42 -12.04 -1.80 -18.07
CA VAL A 42 -11.25 -3.02 -18.23
C VAL A 42 -9.80 -2.59 -18.46
N PRO A 43 -8.88 -2.83 -17.52
CA PRO A 43 -7.47 -2.58 -17.77
C PRO A 43 -7.05 -3.37 -19.01
N LYS A 44 -6.32 -2.72 -19.91
CA LYS A 44 -5.76 -3.42 -21.07
C LYS A 44 -4.86 -4.54 -20.58
N ASP A 45 -4.97 -5.71 -21.21
CA ASP A 45 -4.04 -6.80 -20.92
C ASP A 45 -2.61 -6.30 -21.11
N PRO A 46 -1.73 -6.52 -20.13
CA PRO A 46 -0.35 -6.08 -20.22
C PRO A 46 0.32 -6.74 -21.43
N SER A 47 1.15 -5.97 -22.15
CA SER A 47 1.95 -6.53 -23.23
C SER A 47 2.87 -7.64 -22.71
N LYS A 48 3.30 -8.57 -23.58
CA LYS A 48 4.24 -9.65 -23.20
C LYS A 48 5.48 -9.12 -22.48
N GLU A 49 5.96 -7.96 -22.92
CA GLU A 49 7.10 -7.29 -22.32
C GLU A 49 6.77 -6.75 -20.92
N GLN A 50 5.60 -6.11 -20.75
CA GLN A 50 5.13 -5.63 -19.44
C GLN A 50 4.94 -6.76 -18.43
N VAL A 51 4.43 -7.91 -18.86
CA VAL A 51 4.34 -9.11 -18.01
C VAL A 51 5.72 -9.54 -17.53
N SER A 52 6.74 -9.47 -18.40
CA SER A 52 8.13 -9.80 -18.01
C SER A 52 8.69 -8.83 -16.97
N TRP A 53 8.42 -7.53 -17.11
CA TRP A 53 8.83 -6.50 -16.15
C TRP A 53 8.13 -6.68 -14.80
N GLN A 54 6.84 -6.98 -14.82
CA GLN A 54 6.06 -7.27 -13.61
C GLN A 54 6.56 -8.52 -12.89
N LEU A 55 6.92 -9.57 -13.63
CA LEU A 55 7.49 -10.78 -13.05
C LEU A 55 8.85 -10.50 -12.41
N ARG A 56 9.72 -9.74 -13.09
CA ARG A 56 11.01 -9.30 -12.55
C ARG A 56 10.85 -8.48 -11.27
N ASP A 57 9.92 -7.52 -11.26
CA ASP A 57 9.64 -6.69 -10.08
C ASP A 57 9.14 -7.53 -8.90
N ARG A 58 8.24 -8.51 -9.14
CA ARG A 58 7.77 -9.44 -8.10
C ARG A 58 8.90 -10.29 -7.54
N LEU A 59 9.77 -10.82 -8.40
CA LEU A 59 10.93 -11.61 -7.99
C LEU A 59 11.92 -10.76 -7.17
N LEU A 60 12.18 -9.52 -7.59
CA LEU A 60 13.04 -8.59 -6.87
C LEU A 60 12.48 -8.27 -5.48
N LYS A 61 11.18 -7.97 -5.39
CA LYS A 61 10.51 -7.69 -4.11
C LYS A 61 10.54 -8.90 -3.18
N ALA A 62 10.30 -10.10 -3.70
CA ALA A 62 10.42 -11.33 -2.92
C ALA A 62 11.85 -11.53 -2.42
N HIS A 63 12.85 -11.34 -3.28
CA HIS A 63 14.26 -11.50 -2.91
C HIS A 63 14.72 -10.46 -1.87
N LEU A 64 14.33 -9.19 -2.06
CA LEU A 64 14.59 -8.11 -1.10
C LEU A 64 13.88 -8.38 0.24
N GLY A 65 12.65 -8.89 0.22
CA GLY A 65 11.92 -9.30 1.42
C GLY A 65 12.64 -10.41 2.19
N ILE A 66 13.13 -11.44 1.47
CA ILE A 66 13.92 -12.52 2.08
C ILE A 66 15.23 -11.97 2.65
N TYR A 67 15.93 -11.12 1.91
CA TYR A 67 17.22 -10.56 2.33
C TYR A 67 17.09 -9.66 3.57
N THR A 68 16.08 -8.78 3.61
CA THR A 68 15.81 -7.90 4.76
C THR A 68 15.41 -8.71 6.00
N THR A 69 14.60 -9.75 5.81
CA THR A 69 14.23 -10.69 6.88
C THR A 69 15.47 -11.41 7.39
N TRP A 70 16.28 -11.98 6.51
CA TRP A 70 17.50 -12.70 6.89
C TRP A 70 18.50 -11.81 7.65
N ILE A 71 18.74 -10.58 7.18
CA ILE A 71 19.57 -9.61 7.91
C ILE A 71 19.02 -9.37 9.32
N ALA A 72 17.71 -9.10 9.44
CA ALA A 72 17.09 -8.77 10.71
C ALA A 72 17.14 -9.93 11.72
N TYR A 73 17.00 -11.17 11.26
CA TYR A 73 16.94 -12.34 12.15
C TYR A 73 18.31 -13.01 12.40
N PHE A 74 19.29 -12.85 11.51
CA PHE A 74 20.57 -13.54 11.63
C PHE A 74 21.75 -12.58 11.84
N ILE A 75 21.82 -11.46 11.12
CA ILE A 75 22.98 -10.55 11.21
C ILE A 75 22.84 -9.61 12.40
N VAL A 76 21.69 -8.94 12.53
CA VAL A 76 21.47 -7.95 13.60
C VAL A 76 21.65 -8.56 15.01
N PRO A 77 21.09 -9.74 15.33
CA PRO A 77 21.24 -10.33 16.66
C PRO A 77 22.67 -10.73 16.98
N VAL A 78 23.41 -11.26 15.99
CA VAL A 78 24.83 -11.61 16.15
C VAL A 78 25.64 -10.36 16.45
N ARG A 79 25.38 -9.26 15.74
CA ARG A 79 26.10 -7.99 15.97
C ARG A 79 25.82 -7.43 17.36
N ILE A 80 24.55 -7.40 17.78
CA ILE A 80 24.14 -6.96 19.12
C ILE A 80 24.82 -7.81 20.20
N ALA A 81 24.83 -9.14 20.05
CA ALA A 81 25.48 -10.04 21.01
C ALA A 81 27.00 -9.78 21.12
N THR A 82 27.68 -9.55 19.99
CA THR A 82 29.12 -9.20 20.01
C THR A 82 29.38 -7.88 20.72
N ASP A 83 28.55 -6.87 20.48
CA ASP A 83 28.72 -5.55 21.09
C ASP A 83 28.46 -5.59 22.60
N ILE A 84 27.42 -6.32 23.05
CA ILE A 84 27.15 -6.56 24.47
C ILE A 84 28.34 -7.27 25.15
N THR A 85 28.89 -8.31 24.51
CA THR A 85 30.02 -9.07 25.06
C THR A 85 31.27 -8.20 25.25
N LEU A 86 31.56 -7.33 24.28
CA LEU A 86 32.66 -6.36 24.38
C LEU A 86 32.41 -5.31 25.48
N MET A 87 31.17 -4.86 25.66
CA MET A 87 30.82 -3.92 26.74
C MET A 87 30.93 -4.55 28.14
N LEU A 88 30.53 -5.80 28.32
CA LEU A 88 30.64 -6.50 29.60
C LEU A 88 32.10 -6.86 29.93
N GLY A 89 32.87 -7.34 28.96
CA GLY A 89 34.29 -7.66 29.14
C GLY A 89 35.16 -6.45 29.50
N SER A 90 34.82 -5.27 28.98
CA SER A 90 35.51 -4.01 29.31
C SER A 90 35.12 -3.41 30.67
N ASN A 91 33.96 -3.79 31.23
CA ASN A 91 33.55 -3.42 32.59
C ASN A 91 34.18 -4.34 33.65
N LEU A 92 34.29 -5.64 33.38
CA LEU A 92 34.94 -6.59 34.28
C LEU A 92 36.43 -6.28 34.50
N LYS A 93 37.15 -5.83 33.46
CA LYS A 93 38.55 -5.37 33.57
C LYS A 93 38.72 -4.07 34.39
N ARG A 94 37.67 -3.25 34.55
CA ARG A 94 37.71 -1.97 35.29
C ARG A 94 37.37 -2.11 36.77
N ASN A 95 36.56 -3.08 37.16
CA ASN A 95 36.11 -3.28 38.54
C ASN A 95 36.91 -4.33 39.33
N GLY A 96 37.90 -4.99 38.70
CA GLY A 96 38.74 -6.03 39.31
C GLY A 96 40.18 -5.60 39.60
N GLY A 97 40.45 -4.29 39.68
CA GLY A 97 41.74 -3.71 40.02
C GLY A 97 41.68 -2.91 41.31
#